data_AF-A0A8H6HYQ6-F1
#
_entry.id   AF-A0A8H6HYQ6-F1
#
_cell.length_a   1.000
_cell.length_b   1.000
_cell.length_c   1.000
_cell.angle_alpha   90.00
_cell.angle_beta   90.00
_cell.angle_gamma   90.00
#
_symmetry.space_group_name_H-M   'P 1'
#
loop_
_entity.id
_entity.type
_entity.pdbx_description
1 polymer ?
#
loop_
_entity_poly.entity_id
_entity_poly.type
_entity_poly.pdbx_seq_one_letter_code
_entity_poly.pdbx_strand_id
1 'polypeptide(L)'
;MPPCSGWDIWLEIEGKRLEEYGIKQNKSERVPSVTCWVPCEAGKEFKIGVAPPPKPRKSNHLLNLFADGRFLIHVGNRNFTKEANYGPEKPQLYEGKEDDQGFRPFMFANLTLTDDDDFLGAGIGKLGRVKVEIYKYRDFVKKECKPKKRARLPAPGPLPKPELGGVVHEKTNKGALTNCVKFGEPKPRPGAAAAASRAQTADLSGVVASESKPKAKEYTTKYTYKKLVGLVIFKYRSIDILRADGIAPSAAAITTSPSPERPLPAPNSEHGVSCTPTLQAEPNLSDEKADIKMGGQDISDNEDEDDEELRALQARMAILEELSEVKAQIAAKLSKKRKRDSKEKSDEPQRVKKEVKVEHFVPGEVIDLT
;
A
#
# COMPACT_ATOMS: atom_id res chain seq x y z
N MET A 1 3.67 4.21 -13.92
CA MET A 1 3.71 2.77 -13.56
C MET A 1 2.80 1.99 -14.44
N PRO A 2 3.16 0.76 -14.79
CA PRO A 2 2.19 -0.18 -15.33
C PRO A 2 1.09 -0.47 -14.29
N PRO A 3 -0.18 -0.58 -14.71
CA PRO A 3 -1.27 -0.89 -13.79
C PRO A 3 -1.10 -2.25 -13.11
N CYS A 4 -1.36 -2.31 -11.80
CA CYS A 4 -1.38 -3.56 -11.03
C CYS A 4 -2.82 -4.01 -10.81
N SER A 5 -3.23 -5.13 -11.44
CA SER A 5 -4.62 -5.63 -11.37
C SER A 5 -5.66 -4.59 -11.82
N GLY A 6 -5.30 -3.76 -12.80
CA GLY A 6 -6.13 -2.67 -13.34
C GLY A 6 -6.14 -1.39 -12.51
N TRP A 7 -5.37 -1.32 -11.42
CA TRP A 7 -5.20 -0.11 -10.62
C TRP A 7 -4.01 0.69 -11.10
N ASP A 8 -4.19 2.00 -11.28
CA ASP A 8 -3.07 2.94 -11.37
C ASP A 8 -2.79 3.50 -9.98
N ILE A 9 -1.55 3.38 -9.54
CA ILE A 9 -1.08 3.78 -8.21
C ILE A 9 0.22 4.54 -8.42
N TRP A 10 0.39 5.67 -7.76
CA TRP A 10 1.58 6.49 -7.86
C TRP A 10 1.84 7.26 -6.58
N LEU A 11 2.99 7.92 -6.52
CA LEU A 11 3.30 8.91 -5.50
C LEU A 11 3.35 10.30 -6.14
N GLU A 12 2.91 11.31 -5.39
CA GLU A 12 3.03 12.71 -5.77
C GLU A 12 3.83 13.48 -4.74
N ILE A 13 4.69 14.39 -5.20
CA ILE A 13 5.30 15.44 -4.37
C ILE A 13 4.91 16.77 -5.02
N GLU A 14 4.40 17.71 -4.22
CA GLU A 14 4.00 19.05 -4.70
C GLU A 14 3.00 19.02 -5.88
N GLY A 15 2.10 18.02 -5.88
CA GLY A 15 1.09 17.85 -6.94
C GLY A 15 1.63 17.31 -8.26
N LYS A 16 2.91 16.92 -8.32
CA LYS A 16 3.53 16.27 -9.48
C LYS A 16 3.72 14.78 -9.21
N ARG A 17 3.26 13.94 -10.15
CA ARG A 17 3.53 12.50 -10.12
C ARG A 17 5.04 12.27 -10.20
N LEU A 18 5.59 11.51 -9.27
CA LEU A 18 7.00 11.16 -9.26
C LEU A 18 7.34 10.23 -10.42
N GLU A 19 8.53 10.44 -10.98
CA GLU A 19 9.11 9.51 -11.94
C GLU A 19 9.45 8.18 -11.27
N GLU A 20 9.29 7.12 -12.04
CA GLU A 20 9.43 5.75 -11.57
C GLU A 20 10.51 5.05 -12.39
N TYR A 21 11.50 4.49 -11.69
CA TYR A 21 12.66 3.85 -12.30
C TYR A 21 12.73 2.36 -11.95
N GLY A 22 13.47 1.59 -12.75
CA GLY A 22 13.75 0.18 -12.46
C GLY A 22 12.49 -0.66 -12.20
N ILE A 23 11.45 -0.46 -13.01
CA ILE A 23 10.14 -1.10 -12.83
C ILE A 23 10.28 -2.62 -13.05
N LYS A 24 9.96 -3.40 -12.01
CA LYS A 24 9.92 -4.86 -12.04
C LYS A 24 8.48 -5.33 -11.84
N GLN A 25 7.97 -6.11 -12.78
CA GLN A 25 6.67 -6.77 -12.65
C GLN A 25 6.88 -8.26 -12.38
N ASN A 26 6.24 -8.77 -11.34
CA ASN A 26 6.12 -10.20 -11.14
C ASN A 26 4.67 -10.63 -11.41
N LYS A 27 4.46 -11.28 -12.57
CA LYS A 27 3.16 -11.85 -12.96
C LYS A 27 3.05 -13.35 -12.67
N SER A 28 4.17 -14.03 -12.41
CA SER A 28 4.20 -15.49 -12.18
C SER A 28 3.82 -15.85 -10.73
N GLU A 29 3.92 -14.90 -9.81
CA GLU A 29 3.45 -15.06 -8.44
C GLU A 29 1.92 -15.20 -8.35
N ARG A 30 1.46 -15.92 -7.30
CA ARG A 30 0.02 -16.07 -7.00
C ARG A 30 -0.71 -14.74 -6.83
N VAL A 31 0.03 -13.69 -6.46
CA VAL A 31 -0.45 -12.31 -6.35
C VAL A 31 0.46 -11.48 -7.25
N PRO A 32 -0.07 -10.84 -8.31
CA PRO A 32 0.75 -10.01 -9.17
C PRO A 32 1.34 -8.86 -8.36
N SER A 33 2.62 -8.61 -8.54
CA SER A 33 3.32 -7.54 -7.85
C SER A 33 4.07 -6.62 -8.82
N VAL A 34 4.09 -5.32 -8.50
CA VAL A 34 4.85 -4.29 -9.23
C VAL A 34 5.75 -3.59 -8.23
N THR A 35 7.04 -3.53 -8.52
CA THR A 35 8.03 -2.84 -7.71
C THR A 35 8.77 -1.82 -8.55
N CYS A 36 8.91 -0.60 -8.08
CA CYS A 36 9.72 0.43 -8.75
C CYS A 36 10.50 1.25 -7.74
N TRP A 37 11.46 2.02 -8.24
CA TRP A 37 12.19 3.03 -7.48
C TRP A 37 11.61 4.41 -7.77
N VAL A 38 11.49 5.24 -6.74
CA VAL A 38 11.06 6.64 -6.87
C VAL A 38 12.04 7.55 -6.13
N PRO A 39 12.34 8.73 -6.68
CA PRO A 39 13.19 9.69 -6.01
C PRO A 39 12.44 10.28 -4.80
N CYS A 40 13.15 10.49 -3.70
CA CYS A 40 12.61 11.19 -2.53
C CYS A 40 13.56 12.28 -2.04
N GLU A 41 12.98 13.31 -1.45
CA GLU A 41 13.73 14.41 -0.82
C GLU A 41 13.27 14.57 0.62
N ALA A 42 14.22 14.60 1.55
CA ALA A 42 13.90 14.76 2.97
C ALA A 42 13.23 16.12 3.24
N GLY A 43 12.25 16.13 4.13
CA GLY A 43 11.42 17.28 4.45
C GLY A 43 10.22 17.48 3.52
N LYS A 44 10.18 16.83 2.34
CA LYS A 44 9.06 16.99 1.41
C LYS A 44 7.88 16.10 1.77
N GLU A 45 6.70 16.69 1.66
CA GLU A 45 5.42 16.00 1.81
C GLU A 45 5.08 15.24 0.54
N PHE A 46 4.51 14.05 0.69
CA PHE A 46 4.07 13.25 -0.44
C PHE A 46 2.65 12.73 -0.25
N LYS A 47 2.02 12.42 -1.38
CA LYS A 47 0.67 11.84 -1.44
C LYS A 47 0.75 10.48 -2.13
N ILE A 48 -0.06 9.53 -1.68
CA ILE A 48 -0.26 8.26 -2.38
C ILE A 48 -1.51 8.44 -3.24
N GLY A 49 -1.32 8.51 -4.56
CA GLY A 49 -2.41 8.60 -5.52
C GLY A 49 -2.88 7.21 -5.94
N VAL A 50 -4.20 7.02 -5.99
CA VAL A 50 -4.80 5.77 -6.42
C VAL A 50 -6.01 6.00 -7.31
N ALA A 51 -5.96 5.46 -8.51
CA ALA A 51 -7.08 5.38 -9.44
C ALA A 51 -7.55 3.92 -9.60
N PRO A 52 -8.83 3.62 -9.27
CA PRO A 52 -9.38 2.30 -9.52
C PRO A 52 -9.57 2.05 -11.03
N PRO A 53 -9.69 0.78 -11.44
CA PRO A 53 -10.03 0.44 -12.83
C PRO A 53 -11.35 1.11 -13.27
N PRO A 54 -11.49 1.44 -14.56
CA PRO A 54 -12.70 2.04 -15.10
C PRO A 54 -13.93 1.15 -14.90
N LYS A 55 -15.12 1.76 -14.95
CA LYS A 55 -16.40 1.04 -14.85
C LYS A 55 -16.67 0.24 -16.14
N PRO A 56 -17.44 -0.87 -16.07
CA PRO A 56 -18.05 -1.46 -14.87
C PRO A 56 -17.08 -2.35 -14.07
N ARG A 57 -17.10 -2.24 -12.74
CA ARG A 57 -16.26 -3.05 -11.84
C ARG A 57 -17.01 -4.30 -11.39
N LYS A 58 -16.34 -5.45 -11.44
CA LYS A 58 -16.91 -6.75 -11.06
C LYS A 58 -16.89 -7.01 -9.55
N SER A 59 -16.12 -6.25 -8.77
CA SER A 59 -15.96 -6.49 -7.33
C SER A 59 -15.58 -5.24 -6.54
N ASN A 60 -15.83 -5.32 -5.24
CA ASN A 60 -15.39 -4.33 -4.27
C ASN A 60 -13.90 -4.54 -3.94
N HIS A 61 -13.22 -3.45 -3.59
CA HIS A 61 -11.80 -3.48 -3.26
C HIS A 61 -11.48 -2.69 -1.99
N LEU A 62 -10.46 -3.14 -1.27
CA LEU A 62 -9.92 -2.52 -0.07
C LEU A 62 -8.42 -2.33 -0.27
N LEU A 63 -7.93 -1.13 0.00
CA LEU A 63 -6.50 -0.85 0.01
C LEU A 63 -5.95 -0.89 1.43
N ASN A 64 -4.81 -1.55 1.58
CA ASN A 64 -4.02 -1.49 2.79
C ASN A 64 -2.70 -0.78 2.45
N LEU A 65 -2.47 0.38 3.06
CA LEU A 65 -1.30 1.21 2.83
C LEU A 65 -0.28 0.99 3.95
N PHE A 66 0.98 0.85 3.59
CA PHE A 66 2.09 0.73 4.52
C PHE A 66 3.21 1.67 4.10
N ALA A 67 3.88 2.27 5.08
CA ALA A 67 5.14 2.95 4.88
C ALA A 67 6.14 2.38 5.88
N ASP A 68 7.32 2.00 5.41
CA ASP A 68 8.41 1.47 6.25
C ASP A 68 7.98 0.26 7.10
N GLY A 69 7.14 -0.59 6.51
CA GLY A 69 6.59 -1.78 7.16
C GLY A 69 5.48 -1.50 8.17
N ARG A 70 5.13 -0.24 8.43
CA ARG A 70 4.08 0.17 9.36
C ARG A 70 2.78 0.36 8.62
N PHE A 71 1.70 -0.19 9.18
CA PHE A 71 0.37 -0.04 8.61
C PHE A 71 -0.15 1.38 8.86
N LEU A 72 -0.50 2.09 7.79
CA LEU A 72 -1.05 3.43 7.88
C LEU A 72 -2.52 3.31 8.30
N ILE A 73 -2.79 3.59 9.56
CA ILE A 73 -4.14 3.66 10.16
C ILE A 73 -4.70 5.08 10.03
N HIS A 74 -6.03 5.22 10.06
CA HIS A 74 -6.75 6.51 9.97
C HIS A 74 -6.42 7.32 8.71
N VAL A 75 -6.12 6.63 7.60
CA VAL A 75 -6.00 7.20 6.26
C VAL A 75 -7.33 7.03 5.54
N GLY A 76 -8.09 8.12 5.39
CA GLY A 76 -9.23 8.27 4.48
C GLY A 76 -10.20 7.08 4.31
N ASN A 77 -11.00 7.12 3.25
CA ASN A 77 -11.78 5.95 2.84
C ASN A 77 -10.91 5.04 1.97
N ARG A 78 -10.60 3.84 2.47
CA ARG A 78 -9.83 2.81 1.74
C ARG A 78 -10.70 1.79 1.01
N ASN A 79 -12.03 1.93 1.11
CA ASN A 79 -12.99 1.02 0.50
C ASN A 79 -13.48 1.61 -0.82
N PHE A 80 -13.27 0.88 -1.90
CA PHE A 80 -13.76 1.20 -3.23
C PHE A 80 -14.85 0.19 -3.58
N THR A 81 -16.11 0.57 -3.37
CA THR A 81 -17.23 -0.28 -3.78
C THR A 81 -17.37 -0.27 -5.30
N LYS A 82 -17.91 -1.35 -5.87
CA LYS A 82 -18.06 -1.50 -7.32
C LYS A 82 -18.97 -0.40 -7.91
N GLU A 83 -19.97 0.05 -7.15
CA GLU A 83 -20.94 1.09 -7.51
C GLU A 83 -20.40 2.51 -7.36
N ALA A 84 -19.41 2.74 -6.49
CA ALA A 84 -18.97 4.09 -6.17
C ALA A 84 -18.50 4.87 -7.41
N ASN A 85 -18.68 6.18 -7.42
CA ASN A 85 -18.26 7.00 -8.55
C ASN A 85 -16.78 7.39 -8.47
N TYR A 86 -15.92 6.38 -8.45
CA TYR A 86 -14.46 6.53 -8.56
C TYR A 86 -14.03 6.01 -9.93
N GLY A 87 -13.07 6.70 -10.53
CA GLY A 87 -12.48 6.33 -11.82
C GLY A 87 -11.14 7.04 -12.01
N PRO A 88 -10.47 6.81 -13.14
CA PRO A 88 -9.19 7.46 -13.46
C PRO A 88 -9.27 8.99 -13.44
N GLU A 89 -10.43 9.56 -13.77
CA GLU A 89 -10.67 11.01 -13.75
C GLU A 89 -10.78 11.61 -12.34
N LYS A 90 -11.05 10.78 -11.32
CA LYS A 90 -11.23 11.22 -9.93
C LYS A 90 -10.42 10.31 -9.00
N PRO A 91 -9.09 10.43 -9.03
CA PRO A 91 -8.23 9.60 -8.20
C PRO A 91 -8.39 9.96 -6.73
N GLN A 92 -8.18 8.97 -5.86
CA GLN A 92 -8.15 9.17 -4.43
C GLN A 92 -6.70 9.45 -4.01
N LEU A 93 -6.47 10.60 -3.39
CA LEU A 93 -5.18 10.95 -2.81
C LEU A 93 -5.21 10.66 -1.30
N TYR A 94 -4.14 10.03 -0.80
CA TYR A 94 -3.89 9.86 0.63
C TYR A 94 -2.68 10.70 1.02
N GLU A 95 -2.93 11.74 1.78
CA GLU A 95 -1.95 12.79 2.04
C GLU A 95 -1.33 12.70 3.44
N GLY A 96 -1.95 11.93 4.33
CA GLY A 96 -1.55 11.89 5.73
C GLY A 96 -2.54 11.14 6.62
N LYS A 97 -2.35 11.29 7.92
CA LYS A 97 -3.17 10.68 8.98
C LYS A 97 -3.90 11.77 9.76
N GLU A 98 -5.15 11.49 10.14
CA GLU A 98 -5.89 12.31 11.12
C GLU A 98 -5.69 11.74 12.53
N ASP A 99 -5.32 12.59 13.48
CA ASP A 99 -5.19 12.27 14.90
C ASP A 99 -5.88 13.33 15.78
N ASP A 100 -5.75 13.21 17.11
CA ASP A 100 -6.40 14.10 18.06
C ASP A 100 -5.86 15.55 18.01
N GLN A 101 -4.68 15.76 17.41
CA GLN A 101 -4.03 17.08 17.27
C GLN A 101 -4.26 17.69 15.88
N GLY A 102 -4.81 16.93 14.93
CA GLY A 102 -5.16 17.43 13.61
C GLY A 102 -4.74 16.50 12.49
N PHE A 103 -4.50 17.07 11.31
CA PHE A 103 -4.08 16.33 10.14
C PHE A 103 -2.54 16.37 10.01
N ARG A 104 -1.88 15.22 10.01
CA ARG A 104 -0.43 15.12 9.85
C ARG A 104 -0.08 14.54 8.48
N PRO A 105 0.59 15.30 7.59
CA PRO A 105 0.92 14.83 6.25
C PRO A 105 1.98 13.73 6.27
N PHE A 106 2.03 12.91 5.23
CA PHE A 106 3.17 12.01 5.02
C PHE A 106 4.37 12.82 4.55
N MET A 107 5.53 12.57 5.14
CA MET A 107 6.74 13.32 4.83
C MET A 107 7.92 12.36 4.75
N PHE A 108 8.77 12.52 3.73
CA PHE A 108 10.07 11.88 3.72
C PHE A 108 10.99 12.58 4.73
N ALA A 109 11.76 11.83 5.49
CA ALA A 109 12.68 12.37 6.48
C ALA A 109 14.02 11.67 6.41
N ASN A 110 15.03 12.29 6.99
CA ASN A 110 16.31 11.61 7.22
C ASN A 110 16.11 10.52 8.27
N LEU A 111 16.74 9.38 8.05
CA LEU A 111 16.81 8.30 9.02
C LEU A 111 17.64 8.77 10.22
N THR A 112 17.11 8.62 11.43
CA THR A 112 17.87 8.92 12.64
C THR A 112 18.68 7.70 13.02
N LEU A 113 20.00 7.86 13.10
CA LEU A 113 20.89 6.78 13.51
C LEU A 113 21.14 6.87 15.01
N THR A 114 21.29 5.71 15.64
CA THR A 114 21.67 5.57 17.04
C THR A 114 22.74 4.49 17.19
N ASP A 115 23.59 4.60 18.20
CA ASP A 115 24.56 3.60 18.61
C ASP A 115 24.02 2.64 19.69
N ASP A 116 22.81 2.90 20.19
CA ASP A 116 22.14 2.09 21.19
C ASP A 116 21.79 0.69 20.64
N ASP A 117 22.47 -0.32 21.20
CA ASP A 117 22.35 -1.74 20.84
C ASP A 117 20.90 -2.29 21.01
N ASP A 118 20.03 -1.61 21.78
CA ASP A 118 18.60 -1.97 21.88
C ASP A 118 17.85 -1.85 20.54
N PHE A 119 18.39 -1.06 19.59
CA PHE A 119 17.84 -0.91 18.25
C PHE A 119 18.42 -1.91 17.23
N LEU A 120 19.32 -2.82 17.65
CA LEU A 120 19.80 -3.89 16.77
C LEU A 120 18.66 -4.83 16.37
N GLY A 121 18.55 -5.11 15.07
CA GLY A 121 17.55 -6.03 14.52
C GLY A 121 16.13 -5.46 14.38
N ALA A 122 15.91 -4.19 14.71
CA ALA A 122 14.61 -3.53 14.59
C ALA A 122 14.18 -3.34 13.12
N GLY A 123 13.59 -4.37 12.49
CA GLY A 123 12.68 -4.23 11.34
C GLY A 123 13.20 -3.57 10.05
N ILE A 124 14.52 -3.43 9.87
CA ILE A 124 15.13 -2.62 8.79
C ILE A 124 14.79 -3.10 7.38
N GLY A 125 14.53 -4.40 7.20
CA GLY A 125 14.18 -4.97 5.89
C GLY A 125 12.92 -4.38 5.26
N LYS A 126 12.12 -3.60 6.01
CA LYS A 126 10.91 -2.94 5.52
C LYS A 126 11.05 -1.44 5.32
N LEU A 127 12.15 -0.83 5.76
CA LEU A 127 12.41 0.60 5.58
C LEU A 127 12.67 0.94 4.11
N GLY A 128 12.48 2.19 3.73
CA GLY A 128 12.67 2.66 2.36
C GLY A 128 11.59 2.16 1.41
N ARG A 129 10.40 1.79 1.92
CA ARG A 129 9.32 1.18 1.13
C ARG A 129 7.96 1.75 1.47
N VAL A 130 7.24 2.22 0.45
CA VAL A 130 5.79 2.44 0.51
C VAL A 130 5.11 1.28 -0.20
N LYS A 131 4.30 0.51 0.53
CA LYS A 131 3.63 -0.69 0.03
C LYS A 131 2.12 -0.50 0.02
N VAL A 132 1.50 -0.82 -1.12
CA VAL A 132 0.05 -0.81 -1.31
C VAL A 132 -0.41 -2.23 -1.60
N GLU A 133 -1.23 -2.78 -0.71
CA GLU A 133 -1.88 -4.08 -0.90
C GLU A 133 -3.32 -3.87 -1.37
N ILE A 134 -3.67 -4.49 -2.48
CA ILE A 134 -5.00 -4.42 -3.10
C ILE A 134 -5.75 -5.70 -2.77
N TYR A 135 -6.80 -5.59 -1.97
CA TYR A 135 -7.68 -6.71 -1.65
C TYR A 135 -8.99 -6.60 -2.42
N LYS A 136 -9.45 -7.73 -2.94
CA LYS A 136 -10.82 -7.92 -3.44
C LYS A 136 -11.68 -8.49 -2.33
N TYR A 137 -12.93 -8.03 -2.21
CA TYR A 137 -13.91 -8.61 -1.31
C TYR A 137 -15.31 -8.66 -1.94
N ARG A 138 -16.19 -9.51 -1.40
CA ARG A 138 -17.57 -9.65 -1.90
C ARG A 138 -18.45 -8.59 -1.26
N ASP A 139 -18.65 -8.68 0.05
CA ASP A 139 -19.49 -7.78 0.83
C ASP A 139 -18.78 -7.35 2.12
N PHE A 140 -19.33 -6.35 2.81
CA PHE A 140 -18.92 -6.01 4.16
C PHE A 140 -20.13 -5.77 5.05
N VAL A 141 -20.00 -6.14 6.32
CA VAL A 141 -21.01 -5.86 7.35
C VAL A 141 -20.38 -4.90 8.35
N LYS A 142 -21.00 -3.73 8.53
CA LYS A 142 -20.70 -2.84 9.65
C LYS A 142 -21.44 -3.37 10.87
N LYS A 143 -20.70 -3.88 11.85
CA LYS A 143 -21.26 -4.32 13.11
C LYS A 143 -21.01 -3.25 14.17
N GLU A 144 -22.07 -2.71 14.74
CA GLU A 144 -21.98 -1.87 15.94
C GLU A 144 -21.30 -2.70 17.02
N CYS A 145 -20.16 -2.21 17.50
CA CYS A 145 -19.44 -2.86 18.57
C CYS A 145 -19.80 -2.12 19.84
N LYS A 146 -20.31 -2.86 20.83
CA LYS A 146 -20.37 -2.31 22.19
C LYS A 146 -18.96 -1.80 22.50
N PRO A 147 -18.80 -0.56 22.97
CA PRO A 147 -17.49 -0.06 23.34
C PRO A 147 -16.92 -1.11 24.26
N LYS A 148 -15.84 -1.78 23.83
CA LYS A 148 -15.20 -2.75 24.71
C LYS A 148 -14.91 -1.94 25.95
N LYS A 149 -15.49 -2.29 27.10
CA LYS A 149 -15.03 -1.78 28.39
C LYS A 149 -13.55 -2.11 28.32
N ARG A 150 -12.71 -1.13 27.98
CA ARG A 150 -11.27 -1.31 27.99
C ARG A 150 -11.08 -1.70 29.43
N ALA A 151 -10.90 -3.00 29.69
CA ALA A 151 -10.40 -3.45 30.98
C ALA A 151 -9.27 -2.48 31.20
N ARG A 152 -9.33 -1.73 32.31
CA ARG A 152 -8.28 -0.78 32.67
C ARG A 152 -7.05 -1.64 32.88
N LEU A 153 -6.43 -2.08 31.79
CA LEU A 153 -5.07 -2.53 31.77
C LEU A 153 -4.35 -1.37 32.46
N PRO A 154 -3.58 -1.66 33.53
CA PRO A 154 -2.84 -0.63 34.24
C PRO A 154 -2.20 0.24 33.17
N ALA A 155 -2.45 1.55 33.24
CA ALA A 155 -2.05 2.50 32.21
C ALA A 155 -0.62 2.11 31.80
N PRO A 156 -0.41 1.58 30.57
CA PRO A 156 0.92 1.13 30.20
C PRO A 156 1.81 2.33 30.45
N GLY A 157 2.77 2.18 31.38
CA GLY A 157 3.74 3.23 31.67
C GLY A 157 4.26 3.76 30.34
N PRO A 158 4.49 5.08 30.19
CA PRO A 158 4.60 5.77 28.92
C PRO A 158 5.50 5.01 27.95
N LEU A 159 4.91 4.10 27.18
CA LEU A 159 5.62 3.36 26.16
C LEU A 159 5.92 4.43 25.12
N PRO A 160 7.20 4.62 24.74
CA PRO A 160 7.55 5.59 23.73
C PRO A 160 6.64 5.28 22.54
N LYS A 161 5.73 6.21 22.23
CA LYS A 161 4.86 6.06 21.06
C LYS A 161 5.84 5.90 19.91
N PRO A 162 5.83 4.76 19.19
CA PRO A 162 6.74 4.59 18.07
C PRO A 162 6.31 5.57 16.99
N GLU A 163 6.80 6.81 17.08
CA GLU A 163 6.58 7.83 16.10
C GLU A 163 7.12 7.31 14.77
N LEU A 164 6.37 7.57 13.71
CA LEU A 164 6.79 7.28 12.35
C LEU A 164 8.08 8.08 12.12
N GLY A 165 9.22 7.41 12.08
CA GLY A 165 10.53 8.01 12.31
C GLY A 165 11.45 6.95 12.91
N GLY A 166 11.96 6.07 12.05
CA GLY A 166 12.77 4.93 12.47
C GLY A 166 14.10 5.41 13.03
N VAL A 167 14.26 5.33 14.34
CA VAL A 167 15.60 5.26 14.94
C VAL A 167 16.16 3.89 14.57
N VAL A 168 17.30 3.88 13.89
CA VAL A 168 17.94 2.66 13.41
C VAL A 168 19.36 2.62 13.93
N HIS A 169 19.77 1.45 14.40
CA HIS A 169 21.15 1.26 14.81
C HIS A 169 22.11 1.42 13.61
N GLU A 170 23.16 2.21 13.77
CA GLU A 170 24.24 2.43 12.77
C GLU A 170 24.77 1.15 12.12
N LYS A 171 25.19 0.15 12.92
CA LYS A 171 25.65 -1.19 12.47
C LYS A 171 24.70 -1.90 11.50
N THR A 172 23.40 -1.59 11.54
CA THR A 172 22.41 -2.29 10.73
C THR A 172 22.06 -1.55 9.44
N ASN A 173 22.43 -0.27 9.33
CA ASN A 173 22.33 0.49 8.10
C ASN A 173 23.64 0.44 7.33
N LYS A 174 23.81 -0.56 6.44
CA LYS A 174 24.98 -0.68 5.57
C LYS A 174 24.98 0.35 4.43
N GLY A 175 24.90 1.64 4.78
CA GLY A 175 25.08 2.79 3.89
C GLY A 175 24.00 3.06 2.84
N ALA A 176 23.03 2.16 2.65
CA ALA A 176 22.14 2.22 1.50
C ALA A 176 20.78 2.89 1.77
N LEU A 177 20.49 3.29 3.01
CA LEU A 177 19.17 3.82 3.38
C LEU A 177 19.32 5.08 4.23
N THR A 178 19.16 6.24 3.61
CA THR A 178 19.30 7.55 4.26
C THR A 178 17.95 8.17 4.62
N ASN A 179 16.85 7.67 4.05
CA ASN A 179 15.53 8.25 4.19
C ASN A 179 14.53 7.28 4.85
N CYS A 180 13.57 7.84 5.58
CA CYS A 180 12.39 7.15 6.12
C CYS A 180 11.11 7.96 5.86
N VAL A 181 9.94 7.38 6.13
CA VAL A 181 8.65 8.10 6.16
C VAL A 181 8.30 8.44 7.60
N LYS A 182 8.01 9.73 7.84
CA LYS A 182 7.44 10.24 9.08
C LYS A 182 6.09 10.91 8.86
N PHE A 183 5.42 11.22 9.96
CA PHE A 183 4.31 12.16 9.96
C PHE A 183 4.85 13.58 10.16
N GLY A 184 4.40 14.52 9.33
CA GLY A 184 4.73 15.93 9.47
C GLY A 184 4.08 16.58 10.70
N GLU A 185 4.27 17.89 10.81
CA GLU A 185 3.60 18.70 11.82
C GLU A 185 2.09 18.70 11.62
N PRO A 186 1.30 18.75 12.71
CA PRO A 186 -0.15 18.78 12.62
C PRO A 186 -0.61 20.08 11.97
N LYS A 187 -1.40 19.96 10.90
CA LYS A 187 -2.01 21.07 10.16
C LYS A 187 -3.53 21.04 10.32
N PRO A 188 -4.21 22.19 10.24
CA PRO A 188 -5.66 22.20 10.07
C PRO A 188 -6.02 21.47 8.79
N ARG A 189 -7.08 20.66 8.83
CA ARG A 189 -7.51 19.87 7.68
C ARG A 189 -7.82 20.79 6.49
N PRO A 190 -7.33 20.48 5.27
CA PRO A 190 -7.72 21.21 4.07
C PRO A 190 -9.25 21.24 3.95
N GLY A 191 -9.85 22.43 3.98
CA GLY A 191 -11.29 22.64 3.98
C GLY A 191 -11.98 22.80 5.35
N ALA A 192 -11.33 22.44 6.47
CA ALA A 192 -11.89 22.69 7.80
C ALA A 192 -11.86 24.18 8.17
N ALA A 193 -10.87 24.94 7.72
CA ALA A 193 -10.84 26.39 7.92
C ALA A 193 -12.04 27.08 7.24
N ALA A 194 -12.43 26.61 6.05
CA ALA A 194 -13.62 27.10 5.33
C ALA A 194 -14.94 26.70 6.02
N ALA A 195 -14.97 25.54 6.70
CA ALA A 195 -16.12 25.13 7.49
C ALA A 195 -16.22 25.91 8.81
N ALA A 196 -15.08 26.19 9.46
CA ALA A 196 -15.01 26.91 10.73
C ALA A 196 -15.40 28.39 10.57
N SER A 197 -14.98 29.06 9.49
CA SER A 197 -15.39 30.45 9.22
C SER A 197 -16.90 30.58 8.97
N ARG A 198 -17.55 29.53 8.45
CA ARG A 198 -19.01 29.50 8.25
C ARG A 198 -19.79 29.28 9.55
N ALA A 199 -19.18 28.70 10.57
CA ALA A 199 -19.80 28.50 11.87
C ALA A 199 -19.77 29.77 12.74
N GLN A 200 -18.78 30.65 12.56
CA GLN A 200 -18.63 31.86 13.36
C GLN A 200 -19.63 32.97 13.03
N THR A 201 -20.29 32.96 11.87
CA THR A 201 -21.32 33.96 11.52
C THR A 201 -22.71 33.64 12.08
N ALA A 202 -22.88 32.54 12.82
CA ALA A 202 -24.18 32.11 13.34
C ALA A 202 -24.39 32.41 14.84
N ASP A 203 -23.43 33.02 15.55
CA ASP A 203 -23.37 32.96 17.02
C ASP A 203 -23.53 34.32 17.74
N LEU A 204 -24.42 35.19 17.23
CA LEU A 204 -24.84 36.42 17.94
C LEU A 204 -26.19 36.29 18.66
N SER A 205 -26.74 35.08 18.82
CA SER A 205 -28.01 34.89 19.52
C SER A 205 -27.99 33.71 20.51
N GLY A 206 -27.76 34.02 21.78
CA GLY A 206 -28.42 33.33 22.87
C GLY A 206 -27.64 32.21 23.57
N VAL A 207 -27.57 32.33 24.89
CA VAL A 207 -27.06 31.36 25.86
C VAL A 207 -27.80 30.02 25.71
N VAL A 208 -27.13 28.97 25.19
CA VAL A 208 -27.70 27.61 25.15
C VAL A 208 -26.85 26.66 25.99
N ALA A 209 -27.55 25.95 26.88
CA ALA A 209 -27.00 24.98 27.82
C ALA A 209 -26.13 23.92 27.13
N SER A 210 -25.02 23.55 27.76
CA SER A 210 -24.07 22.56 27.26
C SER A 210 -24.69 21.15 27.28
N GLU A 211 -25.41 20.79 26.22
CA GLU A 211 -25.86 19.42 26.02
C GLU A 211 -24.65 18.51 25.78
N SER A 212 -24.51 17.47 26.61
CA SER A 212 -23.45 16.48 26.49
C SER A 212 -23.53 15.80 25.12
N LYS A 213 -22.51 15.98 24.27
CA LYS A 213 -22.46 15.34 22.94
C LYS A 213 -22.69 13.82 23.07
N PRO A 214 -23.65 13.24 22.32
CA PRO A 214 -23.90 11.81 22.37
C PRO A 214 -22.62 11.03 22.02
N LYS A 215 -22.30 10.00 22.80
CA LYS A 215 -21.11 9.16 22.58
C LYS A 215 -21.17 8.55 21.18
N ALA A 216 -20.15 8.83 20.37
CA ALA A 216 -20.05 8.27 19.02
C ALA A 216 -20.07 6.74 19.08
N LYS A 217 -20.98 6.11 18.32
CA LYS A 217 -21.06 4.66 18.20
C LYS A 217 -19.83 4.13 17.48
N GLU A 218 -19.13 3.14 18.06
CA GLU A 218 -18.00 2.47 17.41
C GLU A 218 -18.50 1.33 16.51
N TYR A 219 -18.03 1.31 15.26
CA TYR A 219 -18.35 0.24 14.31
C TYR A 219 -17.09 -0.53 13.91
N THR A 220 -17.19 -1.85 13.84
CA THR A 220 -16.18 -2.69 13.19
C THR A 220 -16.72 -3.17 11.85
N THR A 221 -15.92 -3.02 10.81
CA THR A 221 -16.23 -3.56 9.48
C THR A 221 -15.66 -4.97 9.35
N LYS A 222 -16.53 -5.95 9.09
CA LYS A 222 -16.12 -7.31 8.71
C LYS A 222 -16.30 -7.50 7.22
N TYR A 223 -15.27 -8.01 6.56
CA TYR A 223 -15.28 -8.27 5.11
C TYR A 223 -15.52 -9.76 4.85
N THR A 224 -16.39 -10.08 3.89
CA THR A 224 -16.56 -11.44 3.40
C THR A 224 -15.66 -11.68 2.19
N TYR A 225 -14.99 -12.84 2.15
CA TYR A 225 -14.10 -13.24 1.05
C TYR A 225 -13.00 -12.22 0.72
N LYS A 226 -12.23 -11.78 1.72
CA LYS A 226 -11.10 -10.87 1.53
C LYS A 226 -9.90 -11.63 0.93
N LYS A 227 -9.59 -11.37 -0.35
CA LYS A 227 -8.45 -11.99 -1.08
C LYS A 227 -7.48 -10.91 -1.56
N LEU A 228 -6.18 -11.09 -1.31
CA LEU A 228 -5.14 -10.23 -1.88
C LEU A 228 -5.04 -10.49 -3.39
N VAL A 229 -5.16 -9.45 -4.20
CA VAL A 229 -5.20 -9.54 -5.68
C VAL A 229 -4.13 -8.71 -6.38
N GLY A 230 -3.41 -7.86 -5.66
CA GLY A 230 -2.32 -7.09 -6.22
C GLY A 230 -1.46 -6.46 -5.13
N LEU A 231 -0.20 -6.23 -5.48
CA LEU A 231 0.79 -5.65 -4.59
C LEU A 231 1.63 -4.62 -5.35
N VAL A 232 1.71 -3.41 -4.84
CA VAL A 232 2.58 -2.36 -5.37
C VAL A 232 3.58 -1.95 -4.31
N ILE A 233 4.86 -1.88 -4.67
CA ILE A 233 5.95 -1.48 -3.78
C ILE A 233 6.75 -0.37 -4.43
N PHE A 234 6.66 0.83 -3.86
CA PHE A 234 7.58 1.92 -4.18
C PHE A 234 8.75 1.83 -3.23
N LYS A 235 9.93 1.54 -3.77
CA LYS A 235 11.19 1.73 -3.05
C LYS A 235 11.62 3.18 -3.25
N TYR A 236 12.04 3.87 -2.20
CA TYR A 236 12.40 5.28 -2.32
C TYR A 236 13.83 5.54 -1.81
N ARG A 237 14.55 6.40 -2.53
CA ARG A 237 15.93 6.87 -2.23
C ARG A 237 16.12 8.26 -2.82
N SER A 238 17.14 8.98 -2.36
CA SER A 238 17.55 10.22 -3.03
C SER A 238 17.89 9.97 -4.50
N ILE A 239 17.61 10.96 -5.35
CA ILE A 239 17.89 10.87 -6.80
C ILE A 239 19.37 10.63 -7.08
N ASP A 240 20.26 11.18 -6.26
CA ASP A 240 21.71 11.02 -6.44
C ASP A 240 22.16 9.58 -6.18
N ILE A 241 21.58 8.91 -5.17
CA ILE A 241 21.83 7.47 -4.95
C ILE A 241 21.26 6.64 -6.11
N LEU A 242 20.07 6.97 -6.60
CA LEU A 242 19.50 6.25 -7.75
C LEU A 242 20.36 6.41 -9.02
N ARG A 243 20.98 7.57 -9.22
CA ARG A 243 21.93 7.83 -10.32
C ARG A 243 23.24 7.08 -10.12
N ALA A 244 23.80 7.11 -8.91
CA ALA A 244 25.03 6.41 -8.58
C ALA A 244 24.87 4.87 -8.74
N ASP A 245 23.70 4.34 -8.40
CA ASP A 245 23.34 2.93 -8.59
C ASP A 245 23.02 2.58 -10.07
N GLY A 246 23.06 3.55 -11.00
CA GLY A 246 22.72 3.36 -12.41
C GLY A 246 21.24 3.08 -12.67
N ILE A 247 20.36 3.35 -11.70
CA ILE A 247 18.90 3.11 -11.78
C ILE A 247 18.20 4.29 -12.47
N ALA A 248 18.66 5.52 -12.20
CA ALA A 248 18.15 6.74 -12.81
C ALA A 248 19.17 7.38 -13.77
N PRO A 249 18.73 8.07 -14.84
CA PRO A 249 19.65 8.74 -15.76
C PRO A 249 20.54 9.79 -15.07
N SER A 250 21.82 9.79 -15.42
CA SER A 250 22.76 10.82 -14.97
C SER A 250 22.34 12.22 -15.46
N ALA A 251 22.50 13.24 -14.63
CA ALA A 251 22.11 14.61 -14.96
C ALA A 251 22.77 15.15 -16.25
N ALA A 252 24.00 14.69 -16.54
CA ALA A 252 24.72 15.09 -17.75
C ALA A 252 24.01 14.63 -19.04
N ALA A 253 23.33 13.48 -19.02
CA ALA A 253 22.65 12.93 -20.19
C ALA A 253 21.37 13.71 -20.57
N ILE A 254 20.79 14.48 -19.64
CA ILE A 254 19.57 15.27 -19.89
C ILE A 254 19.91 16.59 -20.59
N THR A 255 21.14 17.10 -20.42
CA THR A 255 21.55 18.41 -20.98
C THR A 255 21.95 18.33 -22.45
N THR A 256 22.14 17.13 -23.00
CA THR A 256 22.46 16.92 -24.43
C THR A 256 21.22 16.81 -25.32
N SER A 257 20.06 17.31 -24.90
CA SER A 257 18.94 17.53 -25.83
C SER A 257 19.47 18.33 -27.03
N PRO A 258 19.20 17.91 -28.27
CA PRO A 258 19.80 18.48 -29.46
C PRO A 258 19.58 19.99 -29.43
N SER A 259 20.68 20.73 -29.28
CA SER A 259 20.69 22.17 -29.46
C SER A 259 19.92 22.46 -30.75
N PRO A 260 18.93 23.37 -30.74
CA PRO A 260 18.15 23.68 -31.93
C PRO A 260 19.12 23.97 -33.06
N GLU A 261 18.98 23.15 -34.09
CA GLU A 261 19.78 23.16 -35.30
C GLU A 261 19.87 24.62 -35.78
N ARG A 262 21.09 25.14 -35.78
CA ARG A 262 21.40 26.49 -36.22
C ARG A 262 20.72 26.70 -37.58
N PRO A 263 19.89 27.74 -37.78
CA PRO A 263 19.26 27.98 -39.06
C PRO A 263 20.34 28.04 -40.14
N LEU A 264 20.26 27.11 -41.11
CA LEU A 264 21.10 27.19 -42.30
C LEU A 264 20.82 28.53 -43.01
N PRO A 265 21.84 29.22 -43.52
CA PRO A 265 21.64 30.45 -44.27
C PRO A 265 20.82 30.18 -45.52
N ALA A 266 19.80 31.02 -45.73
CA ALA A 266 18.87 30.95 -46.84
C ALA A 266 19.58 30.99 -48.21
N PRO A 267 19.26 30.10 -49.15
CA PRO A 267 19.52 30.36 -50.56
C PRO A 267 18.44 31.30 -51.11
N ASN A 268 18.86 32.51 -51.48
CA ASN A 268 18.12 33.37 -52.40
C ASN A 268 17.97 32.63 -53.75
N SER A 269 16.74 32.42 -54.22
CA SER A 269 16.39 32.73 -55.62
C SER A 269 14.89 32.60 -55.84
N GLU A 270 14.34 33.70 -56.33
CA GLU A 270 13.05 33.88 -56.93
C GLU A 270 12.79 32.88 -58.06
N HIS A 271 11.54 32.42 -58.22
CA HIS A 271 10.74 32.46 -59.45
C HIS A 271 9.55 31.51 -59.29
N GLY A 272 8.35 32.06 -59.54
CA GLY A 272 7.10 31.31 -59.48
C GLY A 272 6.94 30.32 -60.63
N VAL A 273 5.92 29.47 -60.50
CA VAL A 273 4.91 29.11 -61.50
C VAL A 273 4.00 28.04 -60.89
N SER A 274 2.72 28.41 -60.78
CA SER A 274 1.50 27.70 -61.17
C SER A 274 1.38 26.16 -61.16
N CYS A 275 0.14 25.74 -60.86
CA CYS A 275 -0.60 24.54 -61.30
C CYS A 275 -0.62 23.28 -60.40
N THR A 276 -1.72 23.18 -59.61
CA THR A 276 -2.76 22.11 -59.55
C THR A 276 -2.41 20.61 -59.42
N PRO A 277 -3.37 19.80 -58.91
CA PRO A 277 -3.10 18.62 -58.08
C PRO A 277 -3.18 17.29 -58.86
N THR A 278 -2.45 16.27 -58.38
CA THR A 278 -2.59 14.90 -58.89
C THR A 278 -2.56 13.90 -57.73
N LEU A 279 -3.69 13.20 -57.62
CA LEU A 279 -3.94 11.98 -56.85
C LEU A 279 -3.01 10.83 -57.28
N GLN A 280 -2.95 9.81 -56.42
CA GLN A 280 -2.45 8.44 -56.63
C GLN A 280 -1.00 8.21 -56.22
N ALA A 281 -0.80 7.41 -55.18
CA ALA A 281 -0.40 6.00 -55.34
C ALA A 281 -0.02 5.42 -53.97
N GLU A 282 -0.71 4.35 -53.58
CA GLU A 282 -0.26 3.47 -52.50
C GLU A 282 0.90 2.60 -53.01
N PRO A 283 1.98 2.42 -52.24
CA PRO A 283 2.92 1.34 -52.50
C PRO A 283 2.50 0.08 -51.76
N ASN A 284 2.09 -0.91 -52.55
CA ASN A 284 2.00 -2.33 -52.20
C ASN A 284 3.22 -2.80 -51.39
N LEU A 285 2.97 -3.38 -50.21
CA LEU A 285 3.91 -4.26 -49.53
C LEU A 285 4.08 -5.53 -50.37
N SER A 286 5.24 -5.68 -51.02
CA SER A 286 5.67 -6.94 -51.61
C SER A 286 6.30 -7.83 -50.53
N ASP A 287 5.78 -9.05 -50.46
CA ASP A 287 6.36 -10.21 -49.79
C ASP A 287 7.83 -10.42 -50.16
N GLU A 288 8.74 -10.17 -49.22
CA GLU A 288 10.13 -10.57 -49.33
C GLU A 288 10.36 -11.80 -48.43
N LYS A 289 10.26 -12.99 -49.04
CA LYS A 289 10.74 -14.25 -48.47
C LYS A 289 12.26 -14.20 -48.42
N ALA A 290 12.81 -13.84 -47.26
CA ALA A 290 14.22 -14.05 -46.97
C ALA A 290 14.45 -15.51 -46.55
N ASP A 291 15.11 -16.26 -47.42
CA ASP A 291 15.72 -17.57 -47.11
C ASP A 291 16.81 -17.39 -46.05
N ILE A 292 16.49 -17.76 -44.81
CA ILE A 292 17.46 -17.81 -43.71
C ILE A 292 18.31 -19.06 -43.90
N LYS A 293 19.49 -18.85 -44.49
CA LYS A 293 20.61 -19.79 -44.54
C LYS A 293 21.02 -20.15 -43.10
N MET A 294 20.64 -21.35 -42.66
CA MET A 294 21.11 -21.97 -41.43
C MET A 294 22.64 -22.11 -41.47
N GLY A 295 23.35 -21.15 -40.89
CA GLY A 295 24.75 -21.31 -40.54
C GLY A 295 24.86 -22.30 -39.41
N GLY A 296 25.56 -23.41 -39.64
CA GLY A 296 25.94 -24.37 -38.61
C GLY A 296 26.73 -23.63 -37.53
N GLN A 297 26.07 -23.42 -36.40
CA GLN A 297 26.70 -22.92 -35.19
C GLN A 297 27.25 -24.15 -34.48
N ASP A 298 28.57 -24.23 -34.40
CA ASP A 298 29.29 -25.25 -33.65
C ASP A 298 28.70 -25.32 -32.24
N ILE A 299 28.05 -26.45 -31.96
CA ILE A 299 27.55 -26.83 -30.65
C ILE A 299 28.81 -27.15 -29.84
N SER A 300 29.35 -26.15 -29.14
CA SER A 300 30.38 -26.41 -28.15
C SER A 300 29.72 -27.09 -26.96
N ASP A 301 30.15 -28.31 -26.68
CA ASP A 301 29.85 -29.07 -25.46
C ASP A 301 30.07 -28.18 -24.23
N ASN A 302 28.96 -27.72 -23.65
CA ASN A 302 28.93 -26.94 -22.41
C ASN A 302 28.16 -27.76 -21.36
N GLU A 303 28.61 -29.01 -21.15
CA GLU A 303 28.01 -29.99 -20.24
C GLU A 303 28.01 -29.54 -18.76
N ASP A 304 28.70 -28.44 -18.42
CA ASP A 304 28.80 -27.92 -17.05
C ASP A 304 27.56 -27.11 -16.60
N GLU A 305 26.75 -26.55 -17.50
CA GLU A 305 25.56 -25.75 -17.12
C GLU A 305 24.39 -26.62 -16.62
N ASP A 306 24.18 -27.78 -17.23
CA ASP A 306 23.09 -28.70 -16.87
C ASP A 306 23.30 -29.33 -15.47
N ASP A 307 24.56 -29.55 -15.09
CA ASP A 307 24.95 -30.07 -13.78
C ASP A 307 24.68 -29.07 -12.64
N GLU A 308 24.80 -27.77 -12.90
CA GLU A 308 24.49 -26.74 -11.90
C GLU A 308 22.97 -26.62 -11.68
N GLU A 309 22.17 -26.71 -12.74
CA GLU A 309 20.71 -26.72 -12.64
C GLU A 309 20.20 -27.96 -11.86
N LEU A 310 20.81 -29.12 -12.09
CA LEU A 310 20.45 -30.35 -11.38
C LEU A 310 20.72 -30.26 -9.87
N ARG A 311 21.85 -29.67 -9.46
CA ARG A 311 22.17 -29.43 -8.04
C ARG A 311 21.20 -28.43 -7.41
N ALA A 312 20.83 -27.37 -8.13
CA ALA A 312 19.87 -26.39 -7.64
C ALA A 312 18.47 -27.01 -7.42
N LEU A 313 18.04 -27.90 -8.32
CA LEU A 313 16.79 -28.65 -8.19
C LEU A 313 16.80 -29.61 -6.98
N GLN A 314 17.89 -30.35 -6.77
CA GLN A 314 18.04 -31.22 -5.61
C GLN A 314 18.00 -30.43 -4.28
N ALA A 315 18.70 -29.29 -4.21
CA ALA A 315 18.67 -28.41 -3.04
C ALA A 315 17.24 -27.89 -2.76
N ARG A 316 16.47 -27.59 -3.81
CA ARG A 316 15.08 -27.14 -3.68
C ARG A 316 14.15 -28.25 -3.16
N MET A 317 14.39 -29.51 -3.52
CA MET A 317 13.62 -30.64 -2.98
C MET A 317 13.89 -30.87 -1.49
N ALA A 318 15.15 -30.77 -1.06
CA ALA A 318 15.52 -30.91 0.35
C ALA A 318 14.79 -29.88 1.24
N ILE A 319 14.71 -28.62 0.79
CA ILE A 319 13.98 -27.55 1.51
C ILE A 319 12.47 -27.87 1.60
N LEU A 320 11.88 -28.46 0.57
CA LEU A 320 10.45 -28.83 0.58
C LEU A 320 10.16 -29.97 1.55
N GLU A 321 11.07 -30.92 1.68
CA GLU A 321 10.96 -32.03 2.63
C GLU A 321 11.02 -31.51 4.07
N GLU A 322 11.98 -30.63 4.40
CA GLU A 322 12.10 -29.99 5.71
C GLU A 322 10.82 -29.18 6.07
N LEU A 323 10.27 -28.43 5.11
CA LEU A 323 9.00 -27.71 5.31
C LEU A 323 7.81 -28.65 5.54
N SER A 324 7.83 -29.86 4.98
CA SER A 324 6.78 -30.86 5.19
C SER A 324 6.81 -31.44 6.61
N GLU A 325 8.01 -31.67 7.16
CA GLU A 325 8.21 -32.14 8.53
C GLU A 325 7.78 -31.09 9.56
N VAL A 326 8.17 -29.82 9.36
CA VAL A 326 7.76 -28.71 10.23
C VAL A 326 6.23 -28.59 10.26
N LYS A 327 5.55 -28.75 9.12
CA LYS A 327 4.08 -28.77 9.06
C LYS A 327 3.48 -29.95 9.84
N ALA A 328 4.05 -31.14 9.72
CA ALA A 328 3.61 -32.31 10.48
C ALA A 328 3.78 -32.10 11.99
N GLN A 329 4.88 -31.50 12.43
CA GLN A 329 5.11 -31.15 13.83
C GLN A 329 4.10 -30.12 14.36
N ILE A 330 3.76 -29.09 13.56
CA ILE A 330 2.72 -28.11 13.92
C ILE A 330 1.36 -28.80 14.08
N ALA A 331 0.99 -29.68 13.15
CA ALA A 331 -0.26 -30.43 13.21
C ALA A 331 -0.33 -31.33 14.47
N ALA A 332 0.78 -32.01 14.81
CA ALA A 332 0.88 -32.84 16.01
C ALA A 332 0.79 -32.01 17.31
N LYS A 333 1.40 -30.82 17.36
CA LYS A 333 1.27 -29.91 18.51
C LYS A 333 -0.16 -29.38 18.67
N LEU A 334 -0.83 -29.05 17.56
CA LEU A 334 -2.23 -28.58 17.59
C LEU A 334 -3.20 -29.68 18.03
N SER A 335 -3.01 -30.94 17.61
CA SER A 335 -3.87 -32.05 18.05
C SER A 335 -3.68 -32.38 19.54
N LYS A 336 -2.44 -32.32 20.06
CA LYS A 336 -2.16 -32.45 21.49
C LYS A 336 -2.82 -31.34 22.31
N LYS A 337 -2.82 -30.09 21.82
CA LYS A 337 -3.51 -28.97 22.50
C LYS A 337 -5.01 -29.20 22.61
N ARG A 338 -5.67 -29.64 21.52
CA ARG A 338 -7.11 -29.97 21.54
C ARG A 338 -7.47 -31.04 22.56
N LYS A 339 -6.63 -32.07 22.75
CA LYS A 339 -6.86 -33.13 23.76
C LYS A 339 -6.72 -32.62 25.20
N ARG A 340 -5.84 -31.65 25.46
CA ARG A 340 -5.70 -31.01 26.78
C ARG A 340 -6.92 -30.16 27.09
N ASP A 341 -7.35 -29.34 26.14
CA ASP A 341 -8.52 -28.47 26.31
C ASP A 341 -9.82 -29.28 26.55
N SER A 342 -9.94 -30.48 25.97
CA SER A 342 -11.08 -31.38 26.24
C SER A 342 -11.01 -32.05 27.62
N LYS A 343 -9.81 -32.35 28.13
CA LYS A 343 -9.64 -32.97 29.45
C LYS A 343 -9.87 -31.96 30.58
N GLU A 344 -9.45 -30.71 30.39
CA GLU A 344 -9.68 -29.64 31.36
C GLU A 344 -11.17 -29.28 31.50
N LYS A 345 -11.97 -29.50 30.45
CA LYS A 345 -13.43 -29.32 30.48
C LYS A 345 -14.19 -30.45 31.18
N SER A 346 -13.63 -31.65 31.32
CA SER A 346 -14.32 -32.74 32.02
C SER A 346 -14.13 -32.70 33.54
N ASP A 347 -13.13 -31.99 34.03
CA ASP A 347 -12.86 -31.83 35.48
C ASP A 347 -13.55 -30.59 36.08
N GLU A 348 -14.33 -29.84 35.27
CA GLU A 348 -15.17 -28.77 35.83
C GLU A 348 -16.35 -29.42 36.58
N PRO A 349 -16.43 -29.27 37.92
CA PRO A 349 -17.44 -29.94 38.73
C PRO A 349 -18.82 -29.57 38.21
N GLN A 350 -19.64 -30.57 37.87
CA GLN A 350 -21.01 -30.38 37.43
C GLN A 350 -21.72 -29.42 38.38
N ARG A 351 -21.92 -28.18 37.94
CA ARG A 351 -22.71 -27.19 38.65
C ARG A 351 -24.13 -27.73 38.74
N VAL A 352 -24.47 -28.28 39.90
CA VAL A 352 -25.83 -28.62 40.29
C VAL A 352 -26.70 -27.41 40.02
N LYS A 353 -27.73 -27.58 39.18
CA LYS A 353 -28.70 -26.54 38.85
C LYS A 353 -29.33 -26.08 40.16
N LYS A 354 -28.94 -24.89 40.65
CA LYS A 354 -29.73 -24.19 41.66
C LYS A 354 -31.04 -23.83 41.00
N GLU A 355 -32.13 -24.40 41.51
CA GLU A 355 -33.48 -24.01 41.14
C GLU A 355 -33.62 -22.50 41.30
N VAL A 356 -34.07 -21.85 40.23
CA VAL A 356 -34.41 -20.44 40.26
C VAL A 356 -35.62 -20.33 41.16
N LYS A 357 -35.43 -19.75 42.35
CA LYS A 357 -36.50 -19.40 43.27
C LYS A 357 -37.38 -18.39 42.54
N VAL A 358 -38.49 -18.85 41.98
CA VAL A 358 -39.50 -18.00 41.33
C VAL A 358 -40.05 -17.10 42.43
N GLU A 359 -39.73 -15.81 42.34
CA GLU A 359 -40.31 -14.81 43.22
C GLU A 359 -41.84 -14.84 43.05
N HIS A 360 -42.52 -14.75 44.19
CA HIS A 360 -43.97 -14.84 44.31
C HIS A 360 -44.69 -14.01 43.25
N PHE A 361 -45.62 -14.66 42.56
CA PHE A 361 -46.68 -14.00 41.82
C PHE A 361 -47.47 -13.13 42.81
N VAL A 362 -47.51 -11.82 42.58
CA VAL A 362 -48.37 -10.91 43.36
C VAL A 362 -49.76 -10.97 42.72
N PRO A 363 -50.79 -11.51 43.39
CA PRO A 363 -52.14 -11.54 42.84
C PRO A 363 -52.68 -10.11 42.76
N GLY A 364 -52.89 -9.60 41.54
CA GLY A 364 -53.50 -8.27 41.33
C GLY A 364 -53.18 -7.60 39.98
N GLU A 365 -52.23 -8.12 39.19
CA GLU A 365 -51.90 -7.51 37.90
C GLU A 365 -52.89 -7.94 36.82
N VAL A 366 -53.87 -7.06 36.55
CA VAL A 366 -54.81 -7.18 35.43
C VAL A 366 -54.06 -6.81 34.16
N ILE A 367 -53.85 -7.80 33.29
CA ILE A 367 -53.23 -7.59 31.98
C ILE A 367 -54.32 -7.12 31.02
N ASP A 368 -54.29 -5.82 30.69
CA ASP A 368 -55.12 -5.29 29.61
C ASP A 368 -54.60 -5.78 28.26
N LEU A 369 -55.43 -6.56 27.57
CA LEU A 369 -55.23 -6.96 26.18
C LEU A 369 -55.96 -5.95 25.29
N THR A 370 -55.23 -5.00 24.74
CA THR A 370 -55.69 -4.13 23.63
C THR A 370 -54.72 -4.18 22.47
#